data_AF-A0A511QDP7-F1
#
_entry.id   AF-A0A511QDP7-F1
#
_cell.length_a   1.000
_cell.length_b   1.000
_cell.length_c   1.000
_cell.angle_alpha   90.00
_cell.angle_beta   90.00
_cell.angle_gamma   90.00
#
_symmetry.space_group_name_H-M   'P 1'
#
loop_
_entity.id
_entity.type
_entity.pdbx_description
1 polymer ?
#
loop_
_entity_poly.entity_id
_entity_poly.type
_entity_poly.pdbx_seq_one_letter_code
_entity_poly.pdbx_strand_id
1 'polypeptide(L)' 'MTNLEEILDNDIDGKAKHDVVERLNQAQLVVKRKLDIGCSPKEYQLLMSQYEAYQAAKSVIEQY' A
#
# COMPACT_ATOMS: atom_id res chain seq x y z
N MET A 1 4.22 -17.18 10.15
CA MET A 1 4.26 -16.00 11.04
C MET A 1 5.49 -15.19 10.72
N THR A 2 5.25 -14.11 10.01
CA THR A 2 6.16 -12.98 9.90
C THR A 2 5.89 -12.02 11.07
N ASN A 3 6.84 -11.14 11.37
CA ASN A 3 6.66 -10.13 12.42
C ASN A 3 5.42 -9.25 12.18
N LEU A 4 4.99 -9.07 10.92
CA LEU A 4 3.79 -8.29 10.61
C LEU A 4 2.51 -9.04 10.94
N GLU A 5 2.47 -10.33 10.63
CA GLU A 5 1.35 -11.23 10.98
C GLU A 5 1.15 -11.26 12.51
N GLU A 6 2.24 -11.40 13.28
CA GLU A 6 2.17 -11.36 14.75
C GLU A 6 1.70 -10.01 15.30
N ILE A 7 2.10 -8.90 14.68
CA ILE A 7 1.63 -7.57 15.09
C ILE A 7 0.13 -7.43 14.82
N LEU A 8 -0.35 -7.92 13.68
CA LEU A 8 -1.77 -7.85 13.32
C LEU A 8 -2.63 -8.80 14.17
N ASP A 9 -2.14 -10.01 14.48
CA ASP A 9 -2.84 -10.96 15.36
C ASP A 9 -3.04 -10.41 16.77
N ASN A 10 -2.12 -9.55 17.24
CA ASN A 10 -2.18 -8.92 18.56
C ASN A 10 -2.80 -7.50 18.53
N ASP A 11 -3.27 -7.02 17.37
CA ASP A 11 -3.84 -5.68 17.20
C ASP A 11 -5.34 -5.64 17.56
N ILE A 12 -5.63 -5.80 18.85
CA ILE A 12 -7.00 -5.89 19.40
C ILE A 12 -7.84 -4.65 19.03
N ASP A 13 -7.21 -3.48 18.99
CA ASP A 13 -7.88 -2.20 18.68
C ASP A 13 -7.89 -1.88 17.17
N GLY A 14 -7.29 -2.71 16.32
CA GLY A 14 -7.20 -2.51 14.87
C GLY A 14 -6.35 -1.30 14.46
N LYS A 15 -5.55 -0.75 15.38
CA LYS A 15 -4.77 0.48 15.17
C LYS A 15 -3.59 0.24 14.25
N ALA A 16 -2.85 -0.85 14.44
CA ALA A 16 -1.72 -1.19 13.59
C ALA A 16 -2.20 -1.49 12.15
N LYS A 17 -3.31 -2.21 12.00
CA LYS A 17 -3.96 -2.45 10.71
C LYS A 17 -4.34 -1.12 10.04
N HIS A 18 -5.00 -0.23 10.77
CA HIS A 18 -5.40 1.08 10.25
C HIS A 18 -4.19 1.93 9.82
N ASP A 19 -3.16 2.01 10.66
CA ASP A 19 -1.95 2.80 10.38
C ASP A 19 -1.21 2.29 9.12
N VAL A 20 -1.15 0.97 8.93
CA VAL A 20 -0.54 0.37 7.73
C VAL A 20 -1.36 0.68 6.48
N VAL A 21 -2.69 0.53 6.56
CA VAL A 21 -3.60 0.84 5.44
C VAL A 21 -3.52 2.33 5.06
N GLU A 22 -3.50 3.24 6.03
CA GLU A 22 -3.37 4.68 5.79
C GLU A 22 -2.04 5.03 5.12
N ARG A 23 -0.92 4.45 5.57
CA ARG A 23 0.39 4.67 4.92
C ARG A 23 0.40 4.16 3.48
N LEU A 24 -0.21 3.01 3.22
CA LEU A 24 -0.35 2.48 1.86
C LEU A 24 -1.23 3.40 0.99
N ASN A 25 -2.33 3.94 1.53
CA ASN A 25 -3.16 4.94 0.84
C ASN A 25 -2.37 6.18 0.45
N GLN A 26 -1.61 6.73 1.40
CA GLN A 26 -0.80 7.92 1.18
C GLN A 26 0.27 7.68 0.10
N ALA A 27 0.98 6.54 0.16
CA ALA A 27 1.96 6.15 -0.84
C ALA A 27 1.32 5.96 -2.22
N GLN A 28 0.16 5.31 -2.29
CA GLN A 28 -0.59 5.10 -3.53
C GLN A 28 -1.06 6.43 -4.14
N LEU A 29 -1.53 7.38 -3.33
CA LEU A 29 -1.90 8.72 -3.79
C LEU A 29 -0.72 9.48 -4.37
N VAL A 30 0.46 9.38 -3.78
CA VAL A 30 1.68 10.01 -4.31
C VAL A 30 2.03 9.44 -5.68
N VAL A 31 1.97 8.11 -5.85
CA VAL A 31 2.23 7.46 -7.13
C VAL A 31 1.19 7.86 -8.17
N LYS A 32 -0.09 7.87 -7.80
CA LYS A 32 -1.19 8.29 -8.68
C LYS A 32 -0.99 9.72 -9.18
N ARG A 33 -0.63 10.66 -8.29
CA ARG A 33 -0.33 12.05 -8.69
C ARG A 33 0.82 12.14 -9.68
N LYS A 34 1.87 11.32 -9.53
CA LYS A 34 2.98 11.28 -10.50
C LYS A 34 2.54 10.74 -11.87
N LEU A 35 1.64 9.76 -11.87
CA LEU A 35 1.03 9.25 -13.10
C LEU A 35 0.15 10.32 -13.76
N ASP A 36 -0.66 11.04 -12.98
CA ASP A 36 -1.60 12.07 -13.46
C ASP A 36 -0.88 13.30 -14.05
N ILE A 37 0.26 13.71 -13.49
CA ILE A 37 1.09 14.82 -14.00
C ILE A 37 1.77 14.46 -15.34
N GLY A 38 1.85 13.18 -15.66
CA GLY A 38 2.58 12.65 -16.80
C GLY A 38 4.02 12.32 -16.44
N CYS A 39 4.50 11.17 -16.95
CA CYS A 39 5.85 10.67 -16.75
C CYS A 39 6.36 10.01 -18.04
N SER A 40 7.66 9.73 -18.11
CA SER A 40 8.21 9.03 -19.28
C SER A 40 7.66 7.59 -19.37
N PRO A 41 7.66 6.96 -20.55
CA PRO A 41 7.13 5.59 -20.70
C PRO A 41 7.78 4.55 -19.78
N LYS A 42 9.09 4.71 -19.48
CA LYS A 42 9.82 3.83 -18.56
C LYS A 42 9.37 4.03 -17.10
N GLU A 43 9.17 5.28 -16.70
CA GLU A 43 8.69 5.61 -15.37
C GLU A 43 7.23 5.21 -15.19
N TYR A 44 6.41 5.31 -16.24
CA TYR A 44 5.01 4.90 -16.20
C TYR A 44 4.86 3.43 -15.82
N GLN A 45 5.61 2.53 -16.46
CA GLN A 45 5.56 1.10 -16.16
C GLN A 45 5.97 0.82 -14.70
N LEU A 46 7.01 1.49 -14.21
CA LEU A 46 7.47 1.36 -12.84
C LEU A 46 6.42 1.86 -11.85
N LEU A 47 5.89 3.07 -12.06
CA LEU A 47 4.89 3.70 -11.20
C LEU A 47 3.58 2.92 -11.21
N MET A 48 3.16 2.38 -12.36
CA MET A 48 1.97 1.53 -12.45
C MET A 48 2.15 0.23 -11.65
N SER A 49 3.29 -0.45 -11.82
CA SER A 49 3.60 -1.64 -11.04
C SER A 49 3.62 -1.35 -9.53
N GLN A 50 4.15 -0.19 -9.14
CA GLN A 50 4.17 0.25 -7.75
C GLN A 50 2.76 0.56 -7.21
N TYR A 51 1.89 1.18 -8.03
CA TYR A 51 0.50 1.45 -7.68
C TYR A 51 -0.29 0.16 -7.45
N GLU A 52 -0.12 -0.82 -8.34
CA GLU A 52 -0.73 -2.15 -8.24
C GLU A 52 -0.21 -2.93 -7.02
N ALA A 53 1.09 -2.86 -6.74
CA ALA A 53 1.69 -3.47 -5.56
C ALA A 53 1.11 -2.92 -4.25
N TYR A 54 0.87 -1.60 -4.16
CA TYR A 54 0.20 -1.00 -3.01
C TYR A 54 -1.25 -1.44 -2.88
N GLN A 55 -1.97 -1.59 -4.00
CA GLN A 55 -3.34 -2.10 -3.99
C GLN A 55 -3.39 -3.56 -3.48
N ALA A 56 -2.50 -4.42 -3.98
CA ALA A 56 -2.41 -5.80 -3.55
C ALA A 56 -2.04 -5.91 -2.06
N ALA A 57 -1.06 -5.13 -1.60
CA ALA A 57 -0.66 -5.09 -0.19
C ALA A 57 -1.84 -4.68 0.72
N LYS A 58 -2.62 -3.67 0.33
CA LYS A 58 -3.82 -3.27 1.07
C LYS A 58 -4.83 -4.41 1.17
N SER A 59 -5.13 -5.07 0.06
CA SER A 59 -6.10 -6.19 0.06
C SER A 59 -5.67 -7.34 0.97
N VAL A 60 -4.37 -7.64 1.04
CA VAL A 60 -3.85 -8.66 1.97
C VAL A 60 -4.05 -8.24 3.42
N ILE A 61 -3.73 -7.00 3.78
CA ILE A 61 -3.87 -6.49 5.15
C ILE A 61 -5.35 -6.34 5.55
N GLU A 62 -6.24 -6.00 4.61
CA GLU A 62 -7.68 -5.91 4.86
C GLU A 62 -8.31 -7.28 5.12
N GLN A 63 -7.82 -8.34 4.45
CA GLN A 63 -8.29 -9.72 4.59
C GLN A 63 -7.71 -10.48 5.78
N TYR A 64 -6.63 -9.95 6.38
CA TYR A 64 -6.03 -10.45 7.62
C TYR A 64 -6.87 -9.99 8.82
#